data_AF-A0A2K3URU0-F1
#
_entry.id   AF-A0A2K3URU0-F1
#
_cell.length_a   1.000
_cell.length_b   1.000
_cell.length_c   1.000
_cell.angle_alpha   90.00
_cell.angle_beta   90.00
_cell.angle_gamma   90.00
#
_symmetry.space_group_name_H-M   'P 1'
#
loop_
_entity.id
_entity.type
_entity.pdbx_description
1 polymer ?
#
loop_
_entity_poly.entity_id
_entity_poly.type
_entity_poly.pdbx_seq_one_letter_code
_entity_poly.pdbx_strand_id
1 'polypeptide(L)'
;MTSTQRHPQPGLIYEYTYTGESYFRATLNADLTVTMVNAQTCRTVKVGVLSSLGTLEMWAKRCFETANGQETYCTLGPVGLRIARRYAEKCGALGRTRAAAFHRQLAGRGVPGTEHYAVCARVLGRGVQSLATLTEDEARKVWASVQSGEVHKPAHAA
;
A
#
# COMPACT_ATOMS: atom_id res chain seq x y z
N MET A 1 -0.34 -18.74 21.85
CA MET A 1 0.28 -17.47 21.42
C MET A 1 -0.84 -16.46 21.17
N THR A 2 -1.12 -15.63 22.16
CA THR A 2 -2.12 -14.55 22.08
C THR A 2 -1.60 -13.48 21.14
N SER A 3 -2.19 -13.38 19.95
CA SER A 3 -1.92 -12.28 19.02
C SER A 3 -2.39 -10.99 19.69
N THR A 4 -1.44 -10.19 20.17
CA THR A 4 -1.72 -8.87 20.74
C THR A 4 -2.29 -8.02 19.61
N GLN A 5 -3.62 -7.98 19.51
CA GLN A 5 -4.32 -7.22 18.50
C GLN A 5 -4.00 -5.74 18.77
N ARG A 6 -3.08 -5.16 17.97
CA ARG A 6 -2.69 -3.75 18.13
C ARG A 6 -3.94 -2.90 17.94
N HIS A 7 -4.38 -2.25 19.02
CA HIS A 7 -5.47 -1.28 18.93
C HIS A 7 -5.08 -0.15 17.97
N PRO A 8 -5.99 0.28 17.09
CA PRO A 8 -5.75 1.45 16.26
C PRO A 8 -5.55 2.66 17.17
N GLN A 9 -4.48 3.42 16.94
CA GLN A 9 -4.32 4.73 17.58
C GLN A 9 -5.18 5.74 16.82
N PRO A 10 -6.31 6.20 17.38
CA PRO A 10 -7.18 7.17 16.71
C PRO A 10 -6.46 8.50 16.50
N GLY A 11 -7.00 9.33 15.62
CA GLY A 11 -6.48 10.67 15.38
C GLY A 11 -6.79 11.21 13.99
N LEU A 12 -6.32 12.42 13.75
CA LEU A 12 -6.47 13.08 12.46
C LEU A 12 -5.69 12.30 11.38
N ILE A 13 -6.38 12.02 10.27
CA ILE A 13 -5.76 11.54 9.04
C ILE A 13 -5.22 12.77 8.33
N TYR A 14 -6.11 13.59 7.80
CA TYR A 14 -5.76 14.86 7.20
C TYR A 14 -6.96 15.81 7.19
N GLU A 15 -6.68 17.10 7.01
CA GLU A 15 -7.68 18.13 6.75
C GLU A 15 -7.18 19.12 5.71
N TYR A 16 -8.10 19.76 4.99
CA TYR A 16 -7.79 20.86 4.10
C TYR A 16 -8.90 21.91 4.13
N THR A 17 -8.51 23.14 3.84
CA THR A 17 -9.41 24.29 3.72
C THR A 17 -9.17 24.93 2.36
N TYR A 18 -10.20 24.98 1.51
CA TYR A 18 -10.15 25.69 0.24
C TYR A 18 -10.96 26.99 0.36
N THR A 19 -10.27 28.11 0.17
CA THR A 19 -10.84 29.46 -0.08
C THR A 19 -11.98 29.89 0.85
N GLY A 20 -11.89 29.58 2.15
CA GLY A 20 -12.79 30.10 3.19
C GLY A 20 -14.16 29.42 3.31
N GLU A 21 -14.63 28.70 2.29
CA GLU A 21 -15.99 28.11 2.29
C GLU A 21 -16.02 26.58 2.25
N SER A 22 -14.96 25.92 1.79
CA SER A 22 -14.92 24.46 1.77
C SER A 22 -13.86 23.93 2.74
N TYR A 23 -14.33 23.10 3.65
CA TYR A 23 -13.54 22.41 4.66
C TYR A 23 -13.73 20.92 4.48
N PHE A 24 -12.66 20.15 4.62
CA PHE A 24 -12.72 18.71 4.77
C PHE A 24 -11.79 18.24 5.88
N ARG A 25 -12.26 17.32 6.72
CA ARG A 25 -11.45 16.63 7.73
C ARG A 25 -11.83 15.16 7.80
N ALA A 26 -10.81 14.30 7.80
CA ALA A 26 -10.94 12.87 8.03
C ALA A 26 -10.22 12.47 9.33
N THR A 27 -10.93 11.82 10.25
CA THR A 27 -10.41 11.38 11.56
C THR A 27 -10.67 9.89 11.75
N LEU A 28 -9.64 9.12 12.08
CA LEU A 28 -9.75 7.71 12.46
C LEU A 28 -10.19 7.61 13.93
N ASN A 29 -11.24 6.86 14.19
CA ASN A 29 -11.76 6.58 15.52
C ASN A 29 -11.19 5.26 16.06
N ALA A 30 -11.32 5.03 17.37
CA ALA A 30 -10.78 3.85 18.05
C ALA A 30 -11.48 2.54 17.63
N ASP A 31 -12.71 2.63 17.12
CA ASP A 31 -13.56 1.52 16.68
C ASP A 31 -13.36 1.14 15.20
N LEU A 32 -12.26 1.60 14.58
CA LEU A 32 -11.97 1.42 13.14
C LEU A 32 -13.05 2.01 12.22
N THR A 33 -13.70 3.09 12.65
CA THR A 33 -14.45 3.97 11.76
C THR A 33 -13.65 5.23 11.43
N VAL A 34 -14.02 5.90 10.35
CA VAL A 34 -13.51 7.22 10.00
C VAL A 34 -14.68 8.19 9.97
N THR A 35 -14.57 9.27 10.73
CA THR A 35 -15.44 10.42 10.63
C THR A 35 -14.89 11.38 9.58
N MET A 36 -15.71 11.67 8.57
CA MET A 36 -15.45 12.66 7.53
C MET A 36 -16.41 13.82 7.74
N VAL A 37 -15.85 15.01 7.95
CA VAL A 37 -16.61 16.26 7.98
C VAL A 37 -16.27 17.01 6.71
N ASN A 38 -17.28 17.34 5.91
CA ASN A 38 -17.17 18.44 4.96
C ASN A 38 -18.10 19.58 5.43
N ALA A 39 -17.88 20.82 4.99
CA ALA A 39 -18.59 22.00 5.47
C ALA A 39 -20.13 21.85 5.65
N GLN A 40 -20.77 20.93 4.91
CA GLN A 40 -22.21 20.70 4.94
C GLN A 40 -22.63 19.34 5.55
N THR A 41 -21.73 18.38 5.69
CA THR A 41 -22.08 17.00 6.07
C THR A 41 -21.04 16.36 6.99
N CYS A 42 -21.52 15.54 7.93
CA CYS A 42 -20.70 14.68 8.76
C CYS A 42 -21.11 13.22 8.51
N ARG A 43 -20.15 12.36 8.18
CA ARG A 43 -20.39 10.94 7.93
C ARG A 43 -19.35 10.09 8.65
N THR A 44 -19.80 9.01 9.27
CA THR A 44 -18.92 8.02 9.89
C THR A 44 -19.04 6.70 9.15
N VAL A 45 -17.90 6.18 8.67
CA VAL A 45 -17.86 4.99 7.82
C VAL A 45 -16.81 4.02 8.33
N LYS A 46 -17.10 2.72 8.33
CA LYS A 46 -16.12 1.68 8.69
C LYS A 46 -14.93 1.69 7.72
N VAL A 47 -13.72 1.53 8.25
CA VAL A 47 -12.48 1.45 7.44
C VAL A 47 -12.58 0.37 6.36
N GLY A 48 -13.20 -0.78 6.65
CA GLY A 48 -13.39 -1.85 5.66
C GLY A 48 -14.20 -1.41 4.43
N VAL A 49 -15.21 -0.57 4.61
CA VAL A 49 -16.02 -0.02 3.51
C VAL A 49 -15.21 0.99 2.69
N LEU A 50 -14.43 1.85 3.36
CA LEU A 50 -13.53 2.78 2.66
C LEU A 50 -12.44 2.03 1.87
N SER A 51 -11.99 0.88 2.38
CA SER A 51 -11.04 0.02 1.68
C SER A 51 -11.64 -0.59 0.42
N SER A 52 -12.87 -1.11 0.48
CA SER A 52 -13.53 -1.72 -0.68
C SER A 52 -13.86 -0.72 -1.78
N LEU A 53 -14.06 0.55 -1.41
CA LEU A 53 -14.31 1.64 -2.36
C LEU A 53 -13.01 2.25 -2.95
N GLY A 54 -11.83 1.77 -2.55
CA GLY A 54 -10.54 2.34 -2.96
C GLY A 54 -10.21 3.70 -2.33
N THR A 55 -11.10 4.26 -1.50
CA THR A 55 -10.91 5.56 -0.83
C THR A 55 -9.64 5.58 0.02
N LEU A 56 -9.35 4.51 0.74
CA LEU A 56 -8.14 4.44 1.57
C LEU A 56 -6.84 4.49 0.75
N GLU A 57 -6.82 3.91 -0.45
CA GLU A 57 -5.63 3.95 -1.31
C GLU A 57 -5.42 5.35 -1.87
N MET A 58 -6.49 5.99 -2.33
CA MET A 58 -6.48 7.39 -2.76
C MET A 58 -5.97 8.31 -1.64
N TRP A 59 -6.47 8.14 -0.42
CA TRP A 59 -6.02 8.91 0.73
C TRP A 59 -4.58 8.60 1.12
N ALA A 60 -4.15 7.34 0.98
CA ALA A 60 -2.79 6.97 1.30
C ALA A 60 -1.77 7.63 0.36
N LYS A 61 -2.09 7.66 -0.94
CA LYS A 61 -1.35 8.42 -1.94
C LYS A 61 -1.34 9.91 -1.58
N ARG A 62 -2.50 10.49 -1.27
CA ARG A 62 -2.61 11.91 -0.87
C ARG A 62 -1.71 12.23 0.33
N CYS A 63 -1.81 11.44 1.40
CA CYS A 63 -0.96 11.63 2.57
C CYS A 63 0.53 11.53 2.24
N PHE A 64 0.91 10.62 1.33
CA PHE A 64 2.28 10.53 0.86
C PHE A 64 2.71 11.77 0.08
N GLU A 65 1.90 12.26 -0.86
CA GLU A 65 2.17 13.47 -1.64
C GLU A 65 2.27 14.72 -0.74
N THR A 66 1.35 14.88 0.22
CA THR A 66 1.42 15.95 1.23
C THR A 66 2.68 15.86 2.08
N ALA A 67 3.05 14.67 2.56
CA ALA A 67 4.26 14.48 3.38
C ALA A 67 5.56 14.81 2.62
N ASN A 68 5.55 14.71 1.29
CA ASN A 68 6.68 15.09 0.42
C ASN A 68 6.58 16.54 -0.11
N GLY A 69 5.62 17.33 0.37
CA GLY A 69 5.45 18.73 -0.04
C GLY A 69 4.85 18.91 -1.45
N GLN A 70 4.31 17.87 -2.06
CA GLN A 70 3.68 17.93 -3.39
C GLN A 70 2.24 18.45 -3.32
N GLU A 71 1.53 18.19 -2.21
CA GLU A 71 0.27 18.85 -1.89
C GLU A 71 0.45 19.77 -0.68
N THR A 72 0.21 21.06 -0.87
CA THR A 72 0.44 22.09 0.17
C THR A 72 -0.83 22.57 0.87
N TYR A 73 -2.00 22.24 0.33
CA TYR A 73 -3.30 22.68 0.86
C TYR A 73 -3.86 21.75 1.94
N CYS A 74 -3.11 20.71 2.32
CA CYS A 74 -3.53 19.65 3.22
C CYS A 74 -2.61 19.60 4.44
N THR A 75 -3.19 19.52 5.64
CA THR A 75 -2.47 19.29 6.89
C THR A 75 -2.64 17.85 7.32
N LEU A 76 -1.54 17.13 7.53
CA LEU A 76 -1.58 15.75 8.00
C LEU A 76 -1.60 15.68 9.52
N GLY A 77 -2.46 14.81 10.04
CA GLY A 77 -2.39 14.39 11.43
C GLY A 77 -1.48 13.17 11.64
N PRO A 78 -1.37 12.69 12.89
CA PRO A 78 -0.54 11.52 13.22
C PRO A 78 -0.94 10.26 12.46
N VAL A 79 -2.23 10.07 12.18
CA VAL A 79 -2.69 8.90 11.39
C VAL A 79 -2.29 9.07 9.93
N GLY A 80 -2.43 10.27 9.37
CA GLY A 80 -2.02 10.58 7.99
C GLY A 80 -0.53 10.34 7.76
N LEU A 81 0.32 10.77 8.69
CA LEU A 81 1.77 10.51 8.64
C LEU A 81 2.09 9.01 8.66
N ARG A 82 1.39 8.21 9.50
CA ARG A 82 1.58 6.76 9.52
C ARG A 82 1.10 6.10 8.22
N ILE A 83 0.01 6.59 7.64
CA ILE A 83 -0.50 6.13 6.35
C ILE A 83 0.50 6.48 5.24
N ALA A 84 1.00 7.72 5.19
CA ALA A 84 2.01 8.17 4.23
C ALA A 84 3.26 7.29 4.29
N ARG A 85 3.77 7.03 5.49
CA ARG A 85 4.92 6.13 5.69
C ARG A 85 4.64 4.71 5.16
N ARG A 86 3.48 4.14 5.50
CA ARG A 86 3.11 2.80 5.00
C ARG A 86 2.95 2.78 3.49
N TYR A 87 2.45 3.85 2.89
CA TYR A 87 2.35 4.00 1.44
C TYR A 87 3.74 4.10 0.81
N ALA A 88 4.66 4.86 1.41
CA ALA A 88 6.05 4.92 0.97
C ALA A 88 6.75 3.55 1.06
N GLU A 89 6.51 2.79 2.13
CA GLU A 89 7.02 1.42 2.27
C GLU A 89 6.41 0.47 1.23
N LYS A 90 5.14 0.66 0.88
CA LYS A 90 4.39 -0.11 -0.13
C LYS A 90 4.90 0.15 -1.55
N CYS A 91 5.08 1.42 -1.89
CA CYS A 91 5.41 1.88 -3.25
C CYS A 91 6.92 2.09 -3.47
N GLY A 92 7.70 2.12 -2.40
CA GLY A 92 9.15 2.23 -2.46
C GLY A 92 9.80 0.91 -2.89
N ALA A 93 10.99 1.03 -3.47
CA ALA A 93 11.81 -0.12 -3.84
C ALA A 93 12.19 -0.95 -2.60
N LEU A 94 12.16 -2.29 -2.72
CA LEU A 94 12.51 -3.23 -1.66
C LEU A 94 13.91 -2.97 -1.09
N GLY A 95 14.84 -2.57 -1.95
CA GLY A 95 16.25 -2.48 -1.61
C GLY A 95 16.93 -3.85 -1.44
N ARG A 96 18.24 -3.85 -1.21
CA ARG A 96 19.08 -5.07 -1.25
C ARG A 96 18.67 -6.12 -0.22
N THR A 97 18.44 -5.71 1.03
CA THR A 97 18.17 -6.64 2.13
C THR A 97 16.88 -7.41 1.92
N ARG A 98 15.79 -6.71 1.56
CA ARG A 98 14.50 -7.35 1.29
C ARG A 98 14.52 -8.14 -0.02
N ALA A 99 15.23 -7.67 -1.05
CA ALA A 99 15.45 -8.44 -2.27
C ALA A 99 16.18 -9.77 -2.02
N ALA A 100 17.20 -9.79 -1.16
CA ALA A 100 17.89 -11.02 -0.79
C ALA A 100 16.97 -12.00 -0.03
N ALA A 101 16.09 -11.48 0.83
CA ALA A 101 15.07 -12.31 1.47
C ALA A 101 14.07 -12.86 0.45
N PHE A 102 13.64 -12.04 -0.50
CA PHE A 102 12.71 -12.44 -1.56
C PHE A 102 13.31 -13.51 -2.48
N HIS A 103 14.60 -13.41 -2.82
CA HIS A 103 15.34 -14.47 -3.51
C HIS A 103 15.26 -15.81 -2.77
N ARG A 104 15.47 -15.81 -1.44
CA ARG A 104 15.37 -17.04 -0.63
C ARG A 104 13.96 -17.60 -0.61
N GLN A 105 12.94 -16.74 -0.60
CA GLN A 105 11.54 -17.17 -0.63
C GLN A 105 11.19 -17.84 -1.96
N LEU A 106 11.61 -17.28 -3.09
CA LEU A 106 11.40 -17.87 -4.42
C LEU A 106 12.12 -19.22 -4.56
N ALA A 107 13.39 -19.27 -4.16
CA ALA A 107 14.17 -20.52 -4.16
C ALA A 107 13.53 -21.60 -3.27
N GLY A 108 13.03 -21.21 -2.09
CA GLY A 108 12.27 -22.11 -1.20
C GLY A 108 10.95 -22.62 -1.79
N ARG A 109 10.47 -22.02 -2.88
CA ARG A 109 9.32 -22.50 -3.67
C ARG A 109 9.72 -23.24 -4.94
N GLY A 110 11.00 -23.58 -5.08
CA GLY A 110 11.52 -24.35 -6.21
C GLY A 110 11.78 -23.51 -7.46
N VAL A 111 11.70 -22.17 -7.40
CA VAL A 111 12.07 -21.33 -8.53
C VAL A 111 13.60 -21.31 -8.65
N PRO A 112 14.20 -21.69 -9.79
CA PRO A 112 15.63 -21.63 -9.98
C PRO A 112 16.17 -20.20 -9.84
N GLY A 113 17.37 -20.07 -9.29
CA GLY A 113 18.01 -18.77 -9.07
C GLY A 113 18.11 -17.89 -10.32
N THR A 114 18.36 -18.53 -11.46
CA THR A 114 18.46 -17.92 -12.80
C THR A 114 17.12 -17.44 -13.35
N GLU A 115 16.00 -17.99 -12.86
CA GLU A 115 14.65 -17.69 -13.36
C GLU A 115 13.92 -16.63 -12.54
N HIS A 116 14.44 -16.25 -11.37
CA HIS A 116 13.77 -15.29 -10.48
C HIS A 116 13.33 -14.01 -11.21
N TYR A 117 14.19 -13.44 -12.04
CA TYR A 117 13.88 -12.23 -12.80
C TYR A 117 12.85 -12.48 -13.90
N ALA A 118 12.95 -13.60 -14.61
CA ALA A 118 12.02 -13.98 -15.68
C ALA A 118 10.60 -14.22 -15.12
N VAL A 119 10.49 -14.88 -13.96
CA VAL A 119 9.22 -15.06 -13.25
C VAL A 119 8.63 -13.71 -12.86
N CYS A 120 9.43 -12.83 -12.24
CA CYS A 120 8.95 -11.50 -11.87
C CYS A 120 8.50 -10.71 -13.10
N ALA A 121 9.28 -10.73 -14.17
CA ALA A 121 8.98 -10.02 -15.39
C ALA A 121 7.66 -10.50 -16.04
N ARG A 122 7.41 -11.82 -16.02
CA ARG A 122 6.18 -12.42 -16.53
C ARG A 122 4.96 -11.98 -15.73
N VAL A 123 5.02 -12.07 -14.40
CA VAL A 123 3.88 -11.69 -13.54
C VAL A 123 3.59 -10.19 -13.61
N LEU A 124 4.63 -9.36 -13.74
CA LEU A 124 4.48 -7.90 -13.75
C LEU A 124 4.26 -7.32 -15.15
N GLY A 125 4.42 -8.11 -16.21
CA GLY A 125 4.29 -7.64 -17.60
C GLY A 125 5.35 -6.60 -18.01
N ARG A 126 6.51 -6.57 -17.34
CA ARG A 126 7.60 -5.63 -17.61
C ARG A 126 8.97 -6.25 -17.36
N GLY A 127 10.02 -5.69 -17.95
CA GLY A 127 11.40 -6.11 -17.65
C GLY A 127 11.75 -5.92 -16.17
N VAL A 128 12.39 -6.92 -15.57
CA VAL A 128 12.93 -6.88 -14.20
C VAL A 128 14.39 -7.28 -14.26
N GLN A 129 15.30 -6.34 -13.97
CA GLN A 129 16.75 -6.60 -13.94
C GLN A 129 17.28 -6.77 -12.51
N SER A 130 16.49 -6.39 -11.51
CA SER A 130 16.86 -6.51 -10.10
C SER A 130 15.60 -6.67 -9.25
N LEU A 131 15.63 -7.58 -8.27
CA LEU A 131 14.55 -7.67 -7.29
C LEU A 131 14.55 -6.46 -6.34
N ALA A 132 15.69 -5.77 -6.19
CA ALA A 132 15.81 -4.61 -5.33
C ALA A 132 15.01 -3.40 -5.83
N THR A 133 14.69 -3.37 -7.14
CA THR A 133 13.88 -2.30 -7.75
C THR A 133 12.37 -2.60 -7.70
N LEU A 134 11.97 -3.79 -7.26
CA LEU A 134 10.56 -4.09 -7.07
C LEU A 134 10.01 -3.28 -5.91
N THR A 135 8.75 -2.89 -6.00
CA THR A 135 8.01 -2.41 -4.84
C THR A 135 7.50 -3.57 -3.99
N GLU A 136 7.10 -3.33 -2.75
CA GLU A 136 6.46 -4.37 -1.90
C GLU A 136 5.17 -4.93 -2.55
N ASP A 137 4.44 -4.09 -3.28
CA ASP A 137 3.24 -4.53 -4.00
C ASP A 137 3.56 -5.47 -5.15
N GLU A 138 4.58 -5.13 -5.93
CA GLU A 138 5.03 -5.99 -7.03
C GLU A 138 5.55 -7.32 -6.48
N ALA A 139 6.34 -7.30 -5.41
CA ALA A 139 6.84 -8.50 -4.75
C ALA A 139 5.69 -9.38 -4.21
N ARG A 140 4.66 -8.78 -3.60
CA ARG A 140 3.45 -9.50 -3.16
C ARG A 140 2.66 -10.12 -4.31
N LYS A 141 2.50 -9.40 -5.43
CA LYS A 141 1.85 -9.93 -6.64
C LYS A 141 2.60 -11.14 -7.19
N VAL A 142 3.92 -11.02 -7.33
CA VAL A 142 4.79 -12.14 -7.75
C VAL A 142 4.64 -13.32 -6.80
N TRP A 143 4.70 -13.07 -5.49
CA TRP A 143 4.59 -14.13 -4.49
C TRP A 143 3.23 -14.85 -4.54
N ALA A 144 2.14 -14.11 -4.67
CA ALA A 144 0.80 -14.70 -4.81
C ALA A 144 0.69 -15.59 -6.05
N SER A 145 1.25 -15.17 -7.19
CA SER A 145 1.27 -15.97 -8.42
C SER A 145 2.14 -17.23 -8.31
N VAL A 146 3.28 -17.13 -7.61
CA VAL A 146 4.13 -18.30 -7.31
C VAL A 146 3.41 -19.28 -6.38
N GLN A 147 2.65 -18.78 -5.40
CA GLN A 147 1.85 -19.62 -4.50
C GLN A 147 0.66 -20.31 -5.19
N SER A 148 0.01 -19.64 -6.14
CA SER A 148 -1.11 -20.21 -6.90
C SER A 148 -0.65 -21.21 -7.96
N GLY A 149 0.66 -21.29 -8.26
CA GLY A 149 1.22 -22.19 -9.27
C GLY A 149 1.05 -21.68 -10.71
N GLU A 150 0.49 -20.49 -10.92
CA GLU A 150 0.27 -19.90 -12.25
C GLU A 150 1.55 -19.71 -13.06
N VAL A 151 2.69 -19.62 -12.36
CA VAL A 151 4.02 -19.43 -12.96
C VAL A 151 4.50 -20.66 -13.76
N HIS A 152 3.92 -21.85 -13.53
CA HIS A 152 4.32 -23.10 -14.20
C HIS A 152 3.60 -23.37 -15.54
N LYS A 153 2.63 -22.56 -15.99
CA LYS A 153 2.03 -22.77 -17.31
C LYS A 153 3.00 -22.31 -18.41
N PRO A 154 3.47 -23.21 -19.30
CA PRO A 154 4.27 -22.79 -20.45
C PRO A 154 3.42 -21.92 -21.39
N ALA A 155 4.01 -20.86 -21.92
CA ALA A 155 3.37 -19.89 -22.81
C ALA A 155 3.05 -20.42 -24.22
N HIS A 156 3.16 -21.73 -24.45
CA HIS A 156 2.83 -22.39 -25.73
C HIS A 156 1.83 -23.52 -25.49
N ALA A 157 0.56 -23.17 -25.52
CA ALA A 157 -0.56 -24.06 -25.81
C ALA A 157 -1.62 -23.25 -26.56
N ALA A 158 -1.27 -22.84 -27.77
CA ALA A 158 -2.17 -22.37 -28.83
C ALA A 158 -1.51 -22.73 -30.16
#